data_AF-X0RJU7-F1
#
_entry.id   AF-X0RJU7-F1
#
_cell.length_a   1.000
_cell.length_b   1.000
_cell.length_c   1.000
_cell.angle_alpha   90.00
_cell.angle_beta   90.00
_cell.angle_gamma   90.00
#
_symmetry.space_group_name_H-M   'P 1'
#
loop_
_entity.id
_entity.type
_entity.pdbx_description
1 polymer ?
#
loop_
_entity_poly.entity_id
_entity_poly.type
_entity_poly.pdbx_seq_one_letter_code
_entity_poly.pdbx_strand_id
1 'polypeptide(L)'
;MVPAYRTIRPDYATDRVREMLEKGAVDMVTFTSSSTVTNFFEMFEADSRNLQKWMARVAVACIGPITAETARKKGLSVGLIPREYTIESLTESIIEYFAGE
;
A
#
# COMPACT_ATOMS: atom_id res chain seq x y z
N MET A 1 9.46 -6.48 32.28
CA MET A 1 9.26 -6.96 30.88
C MET A 1 10.43 -6.48 30.05
N VAL A 2 11.16 -7.39 29.41
CA VAL A 2 12.19 -7.03 28.42
C VAL A 2 11.56 -7.24 27.04
N PRO A 3 11.58 -6.24 26.13
CA PRO A 3 10.98 -6.39 24.81
C PRO A 3 11.73 -7.46 24.00
N ALA A 4 10.99 -8.44 23.45
CA ALA A 4 11.56 -9.55 22.68
C ALA A 4 11.91 -9.17 21.23
N TYR A 5 11.23 -8.19 20.65
CA TYR A 5 11.58 -7.58 19.36
C TYR A 5 11.06 -6.15 19.29
N ARG A 6 11.65 -5.34 18.40
CA ARG A 6 11.22 -3.97 18.11
C ARG A 6 11.12 -3.80 16.60
N THR A 7 9.93 -3.48 16.10
CA THR A 7 9.76 -3.05 14.72
C THR A 7 10.46 -1.70 14.54
N ILE A 8 11.51 -1.69 13.73
CA ILE A 8 12.18 -0.47 13.30
C ILE A 8 11.57 0.00 11.99
N ARG A 9 11.47 1.32 11.80
CA ARG A 9 11.12 1.87 10.49
C ARG A 9 12.24 1.53 9.51
N PRO A 10 11.94 0.99 8.32
CA PRO A 10 12.95 0.84 7.28
C PRO A 10 13.53 2.22 6.94
N ASP A 11 14.85 2.39 6.94
CA ASP A 11 15.47 3.62 6.41
C ASP A 11 15.61 3.60 4.88
N TYR A 12 15.37 2.43 4.28
CA TYR A 12 15.74 2.17 2.90
C TYR A 12 14.62 2.54 1.93
N ALA A 13 15.00 3.26 0.89
CA ALA A 13 14.32 3.38 -0.40
C ALA A 13 13.11 4.33 -0.51
N THR A 14 12.83 5.21 0.46
CA THR A 14 11.79 6.26 0.26
C THR A 14 12.04 7.06 -1.01
N ASP A 15 13.29 7.45 -1.29
CA ASP A 15 13.64 8.19 -2.51
C ASP A 15 13.43 7.36 -3.78
N ARG A 16 13.75 6.06 -3.74
CA ARG A 16 13.52 5.16 -4.88
C ARG A 16 12.03 4.94 -5.13
N VAL A 17 11.24 4.72 -4.09
CA VAL A 17 9.77 4.57 -4.21
C VAL A 17 9.15 5.89 -4.67
N ARG A 18 9.64 7.03 -4.16
CA ARG A 18 9.26 8.37 -4.65
C ARG A 18 9.47 8.47 -6.16
N GLU A 19 10.67 8.15 -6.62
CA GLU A 19 11.03 8.22 -8.04
C GLU A 19 10.16 7.30 -8.91
N MET A 20 9.90 6.07 -8.44
CA MET A 20 9.02 5.13 -9.15
C MET A 20 7.57 5.64 -9.24
N LEU A 21 7.02 6.19 -8.15
CA LEU A 21 5.66 6.76 -8.13
C LEU A 21 5.55 8.03 -8.99
N GLU A 22 6.58 8.87 -8.94
CA GLU A 22 6.65 10.10 -9.73
C GLU A 22 6.68 9.80 -11.23
N LYS A 23 7.54 8.85 -11.64
CA LYS A 23 7.67 8.37 -13.03
C LYS A 23 6.50 7.52 -13.49
N GLY A 24 5.58 7.13 -12.61
CA GLY A 24 4.45 6.27 -12.94
C GLY A 24 4.86 4.83 -13.27
N ALA A 25 5.94 4.34 -12.67
CA ALA A 25 6.48 3.00 -12.87
C ALA A 25 5.89 1.95 -11.90
N VAL A 26 4.79 2.29 -11.23
CA VAL A 26 4.10 1.43 -10.26
C VAL A 26 2.65 1.29 -10.70
N ASP A 27 2.24 0.09 -11.06
CA ASP A 27 0.85 -0.19 -11.47
C ASP A 27 -0.06 -0.41 -10.26
N MET A 28 0.47 -1.01 -9.20
CA MET A 28 -0.27 -1.29 -7.96
C MET A 28 0.59 -1.16 -6.71
N VAL A 29 -0.02 -0.67 -5.63
CA VAL A 29 0.51 -0.77 -4.26
C VAL A 29 -0.37 -1.70 -3.44
N THR A 30 0.26 -2.62 -2.72
CA THR A 30 -0.41 -3.61 -1.89
C THR A 30 -0.15 -3.35 -0.40
N PHE A 31 -1.19 -3.49 0.43
CA PHE A 31 -1.09 -3.32 1.88
C PHE A 31 -1.57 -4.57 2.60
N THR A 32 -0.70 -5.16 3.41
CA THR A 32 -0.98 -6.38 4.18
C THR A 32 -1.34 -6.11 5.64
N SER A 33 -1.32 -4.84 6.07
CA SER A 33 -1.82 -4.44 7.39
C SER A 33 -2.09 -2.94 7.47
N SER A 34 -2.95 -2.51 8.39
CA SER A 34 -3.19 -1.09 8.66
C SER A 34 -1.93 -0.31 9.02
N SER A 35 -0.96 -0.93 9.70
CA SER A 35 0.31 -0.26 10.04
C SER A 35 1.15 0.03 8.80
N THR A 36 1.13 -0.84 7.79
CA THR A 36 1.82 -0.58 6.51
C THR A 36 1.23 0.63 5.77
N VAL A 37 -0.09 0.80 5.82
CA VAL A 37 -0.75 2.01 5.27
C VAL A 37 -0.27 3.26 6.00
N THR A 38 -0.34 3.27 7.33
CA THR A 38 0.07 4.44 8.13
C THR A 38 1.54 4.78 7.89
N ASN A 39 2.43 3.78 7.95
CA ASN A 39 3.86 3.97 7.72
C ASN A 39 4.14 4.50 6.32
N PHE A 40 3.45 4.01 5.28
CA PHE A 40 3.60 4.50 3.92
C PHE A 40 3.28 6.00 3.83
N PHE A 41 2.18 6.45 4.43
CA PHE A 41 1.85 7.88 4.44
C PHE A 41 2.85 8.72 5.25
N GLU A 42 3.38 8.19 6.35
CA GLU A 42 4.42 8.86 7.14
C GLU A 42 5.74 9.01 6.36
N MET A 43 6.12 8.03 5.54
CA MET A 43 7.32 8.11 4.69
C MET A 43 7.28 9.28 3.70
N PHE A 44 6.08 9.68 3.27
CA PHE A 44 5.86 10.73 2.27
C PHE A 44 5.19 11.98 2.86
N GLU A 45 5.27 12.19 4.18
CA GLU A 45 4.61 13.33 4.84
C GLU A 45 5.00 14.68 4.22
N ALA A 46 6.29 14.87 3.93
CA ALA A 46 6.83 16.06 3.25
C ALA A 46 6.30 16.23 1.81
N ASP A 47 5.91 15.14 1.15
CA ASP A 47 5.42 15.09 -0.23
C ASP A 47 3.91 14.81 -0.32
N SER A 48 3.16 14.97 0.78
CA SER A 48 1.77 14.53 0.91
C SER A 48 0.86 14.95 -0.26
N ARG A 49 1.03 16.19 -0.78
CA ARG A 49 0.28 16.68 -1.94
C ARG A 49 0.63 15.96 -3.25
N ASN A 50 1.90 15.61 -3.45
CA ASN A 50 2.35 14.87 -4.62
C ASN A 50 1.97 13.39 -4.52
N LEU A 51 2.07 12.81 -3.33
CA LEU A 51 1.67 11.43 -3.07
C LEU A 51 0.23 11.17 -3.52
N GLN A 52 -0.71 12.05 -3.16
CA GLN A 52 -2.11 11.91 -3.57
C GLN A 52 -2.26 11.90 -5.10
N LYS A 53 -1.53 12.77 -5.82
CA LYS A 53 -1.53 12.81 -7.28
C LYS A 53 -0.93 11.55 -7.90
N TRP A 54 0.16 11.05 -7.34
CA TRP A 54 0.79 9.83 -7.82
C TRP A 54 -0.09 8.61 -7.57
N MET A 55 -0.70 8.50 -6.38
CA MET A 55 -1.56 7.38 -6.03
C MET A 55 -2.89 7.37 -6.80
N ALA A 56 -3.35 8.51 -7.34
CA ALA A 56 -4.58 8.58 -8.14
C ALA A 56 -4.52 7.76 -9.45
N ARG A 57 -3.31 7.41 -9.92
CA ARG A 57 -3.07 6.58 -11.12
C ARG A 57 -2.59 5.16 -10.81
N VAL A 58 -2.53 4.79 -9.53
CA VAL A 58 -1.99 3.51 -9.06
C VAL A 58 -3.12 2.71 -8.45
N ALA A 59 -3.27 1.45 -8.84
CA ALA A 59 -4.24 0.57 -8.21
C ALA A 59 -3.84 0.29 -6.76
N VAL A 60 -4.81 0.09 -5.88
CA VAL A 60 -4.55 -0.22 -4.46
C VAL A 60 -5.25 -1.51 -4.07
N ALA A 61 -4.47 -2.48 -3.60
CA ALA A 61 -4.96 -3.72 -3.03
C ALA A 61 -4.70 -3.79 -1.53
N CYS A 62 -5.66 -4.34 -0.78
CA CYS A 62 -5.55 -4.52 0.67
C CYS A 62 -5.88 -5.97 1.01
N ILE A 63 -5.09 -6.60 1.88
CA ILE A 63 -5.30 -8.02 2.27
C ILE A 63 -6.65 -8.29 2.93
N GLY A 64 -7.29 -7.25 3.49
CA GLY A 64 -8.54 -7.41 4.22
C GLY A 64 -9.22 -6.08 4.55
N PRO A 65 -10.44 -6.13 5.12
CA PRO A 65 -11.32 -4.97 5.26
C PRO A 65 -10.79 -3.90 6.21
N ILE A 66 -10.10 -4.29 7.29
CA ILE A 66 -9.54 -3.34 8.28
C ILE A 66 -8.41 -2.50 7.63
N THR A 67 -7.55 -3.15 6.84
CA THR A 67 -6.50 -2.48 6.08
C THR A 67 -7.10 -1.53 5.04
N ALA A 68 -8.13 -1.99 4.32
CA ALA A 68 -8.83 -1.18 3.32
C ALA A 68 -9.51 0.05 3.92
N GLU A 69 -10.14 -0.08 5.09
CA GLU A 69 -10.72 1.05 5.82
C GLU A 69 -9.65 2.08 6.19
N THR A 70 -8.48 1.61 6.65
CA THR A 70 -7.35 2.48 6.98
C THR A 70 -6.84 3.24 5.75
N ALA A 71 -6.70 2.54 4.61
CA ALA A 71 -6.29 3.15 3.34
C ALA A 71 -7.29 4.20 2.85
N ARG A 72 -8.60 3.90 2.90
CA ARG A 72 -9.67 4.85 2.54
C ARG A 72 -9.67 6.09 3.44
N LYS A 73 -9.46 5.93 4.75
CA LYS A 73 -9.32 7.06 5.70
C LYS A 73 -8.13 7.98 5.37
N LYS A 74 -7.09 7.45 4.72
CA LYS A 74 -5.94 8.23 4.23
C LYS A 74 -6.14 8.79 2.81
N GLY A 75 -7.32 8.60 2.22
CA GLY A 75 -7.71 9.15 0.92
C GLY A 75 -7.42 8.23 -0.27
N LEU A 76 -7.00 6.98 -0.07
CA LEU A 76 -6.78 6.04 -1.16
C LEU A 76 -8.10 5.42 -1.64
N SER A 77 -8.22 5.24 -2.96
CA SER A 77 -9.26 4.40 -3.55
C SER A 77 -8.78 2.93 -3.58
N VAL A 78 -9.36 2.09 -2.71
CA VAL A 78 -9.03 0.66 -2.66
C VAL A 78 -9.84 -0.07 -3.73
N GLY A 79 -9.13 -0.55 -4.76
CA GLY A 79 -9.71 -1.25 -5.91
C GLY A 79 -9.80 -2.76 -5.76
N LEU A 80 -9.04 -3.36 -4.83
CA LEU A 80 -8.98 -4.80 -4.66
C LEU A 80 -8.90 -5.21 -3.18
N ILE A 81 -9.76 -6.16 -2.77
CA ILE A 81 -9.67 -6.89 -1.50
C ILE A 81 -9.96 -8.35 -1.84
N PRO A 82 -9.07 -9.30 -1.52
CA PRO A 82 -9.28 -10.71 -1.82
C PRO A 82 -10.43 -11.29 -0.99
N ARG A 83 -10.96 -12.43 -1.44
CA ARG A 83 -12.04 -13.15 -0.73
C ARG A 83 -11.54 -13.74 0.58
N GLU A 84 -10.33 -14.28 0.59
CA GLU A 84 -9.65 -14.80 1.77
C GLU A 84 -8.49 -13.89 2.16
N TYR A 85 -8.28 -13.70 3.46
CA TYR A 85 -7.27 -12.77 3.97
C TYR A 85 -5.89 -13.43 4.07
N THR A 86 -5.48 -14.09 2.99
CA THR A 86 -4.20 -14.81 2.85
C THR A 86 -3.34 -14.15 1.76
N ILE A 87 -2.05 -14.45 1.75
CA ILE A 87 -1.14 -13.90 0.72
C ILE A 87 -1.41 -14.54 -0.64
N GLU A 88 -1.76 -15.83 -0.63
CA GLU A 88 -2.12 -16.63 -1.80
C GLU A 88 -3.34 -16.02 -2.48
N SER A 89 -4.44 -15.83 -1.75
CA SER A 89 -5.67 -15.24 -2.30
C SER A 89 -5.47 -13.79 -2.75
N LEU A 90 -4.67 -13.00 -2.02
CA LEU A 90 -4.29 -11.65 -2.47
C LEU A 90 -3.54 -11.69 -3.81
N THR A 91 -2.60 -12.61 -3.97
CA THR A 91 -1.80 -12.73 -5.20
C THR A 91 -2.66 -13.16 -6.38
N GLU A 92 -3.54 -14.16 -6.18
CA GLU A 92 -4.50 -14.61 -7.20
C GLU A 92 -5.42 -13.47 -7.64
N SER A 93 -6.02 -12.75 -6.68
CA SER A 93 -6.89 -11.60 -6.98
C SER A 93 -6.15 -10.47 -7.73
N ILE A 94 -4.85 -10.28 -7.50
CA ILE A 94 -4.05 -9.30 -8.25
C ILE A 94 -3.86 -9.75 -9.70
N ILE A 95 -3.61 -11.04 -9.91
CA ILE A 95 -3.47 -11.61 -11.27
C ILE A 95 -4.79 -11.43 -12.04
N GLU A 96 -5.92 -11.82 -11.43
CA GLU A 96 -7.27 -11.65 -12.02
C GLU A 96 -7.54 -10.17 -12.36
N TYR A 97 -7.25 -9.26 -11.44
CA TYR A 97 -7.44 -7.81 -11.63
C TYR A 97 -6.71 -7.27 -12.87
N PHE A 98 -5.49 -7.74 -13.15
CA PHE A 98 -4.70 -7.31 -14.32
C PHE A 98 -4.95 -8.15 -15.57
N ALA A 99 -5.53 -9.35 -15.45
CA ALA A 99 -5.98 -10.15 -16.59
C ALA A 99 -7.20 -9.54 -17.30
N GLY A 100 -7.91 -8.62 -16.63
CA GLY A 100 -9.09 -7.93 -17.19
C GLY A 100 -10.39 -8.71 -17.01
N GLU A 101 -10.45 -9.60 -16.02
CA GLU A 101 -11.65 -10.35 -15.63
C GLU A 101 -12.55 -9.57 -14.65
#